data_AF-A0A6N7ZNQ2-F1
#
_entry.id   AF-A0A6N7ZNQ2-F1
#
_cell.length_a   1.000
_cell.length_b   1.000
_cell.length_c   1.000
_cell.angle_alpha   90.00
_cell.angle_beta   90.00
_cell.angle_gamma   90.00
#
_symmetry.space_group_name_H-M   'P 1'
#
loop_
_entity.id
_entity.type
_entity.pdbx_description
1 polymer ?
#
loop_
_entity_poly.entity_id
_entity_poly.type
_entity_poly.pdbx_seq_one_letter_code
_entity_poly.pdbx_strand_id
1 'polypeptide(L)' 'MPSDPAVLKTMVTALQAENRKMSASLRAHDLLVQALRIRIAKLQKQAFGARSEKIEREIKQLELALEDLQVAL' A
#
# COMPACT_ATOMS: atom_id res chain seq x y z
N MET A 1 26.63 -15.93 22.28
CA MET A 1 26.13 -16.15 20.90
C MET A 1 25.62 -17.58 20.82
N PRO A 2 24.45 -17.85 20.18
CA PRO A 2 24.00 -19.22 19.99
C PRO A 2 24.95 -19.91 19.00
N SER A 3 25.77 -20.83 19.50
CA SER A 3 26.78 -21.53 18.68
C SER A 3 26.28 -22.87 18.13
N ASP A 4 25.02 -23.23 18.43
CA ASP A 4 24.40 -24.47 17.96
C ASP A 4 23.81 -24.28 16.55
N PRO A 5 24.29 -25.02 15.53
CA PRO A 5 23.76 -24.97 14.17
C PRO A 5 22.25 -25.27 14.07
N ALA A 6 21.69 -26.07 14.97
CA ALA A 6 20.26 -26.38 14.98
C ALA A 6 19.43 -25.16 15.39
N VAL A 7 19.84 -24.48 16.45
CA VAL A 7 19.20 -23.24 16.94
C VAL A 7 19.26 -22.15 15.87
N LEU A 8 20.42 -21.98 15.22
CA LEU A 8 20.59 -21.02 14.14
C LEU A 8 19.66 -21.30 12.94
N LYS A 9 19.52 -22.56 12.53
CA LYS A 9 18.58 -22.94 11.46
C LYS A 9 17.14 -22.60 11.82
N THR A 10 16.71 -22.90 13.05
CA THR A 10 15.36 -22.55 13.52
C THR A 10 15.13 -21.04 13.50
N MET A 11 16.11 -20.25 13.96
CA MET A 11 16.04 -18.78 13.91
C MET A 11 15.94 -18.26 12.48
N VAL A 12 16.74 -18.80 11.55
CA VAL A 12 16.69 -18.42 10.13
C VAL A 12 15.33 -18.73 9.52
N THR A 13 14.75 -19.91 9.80
CA THR A 13 13.41 -20.26 9.29
C THR A 13 12.33 -19.34 9.85
N ALA A 14 12.40 -19.00 11.14
CA ALA A 14 11.47 -18.06 11.76
C ALA A 14 11.56 -16.65 11.12
N LEU A 15 12.78 -16.13 10.97
CA LEU A 15 13.03 -14.83 10.34
C LEU A 15 12.64 -14.81 8.86
N GLN A 16 12.80 -15.91 8.14
CA GLN A 16 12.33 -16.03 6.76
C GLN A 16 10.80 -16.02 6.68
N ALA A 17 10.11 -16.70 7.60
CA ALA A 17 8.65 -16.67 7.66
C ALA A 17 8.13 -15.25 7.98
N GLU A 18 8.76 -14.57 8.92
CA GLU A 18 8.42 -13.18 9.27
C GLU A 18 8.69 -12.22 8.12
N ASN A 19 9.85 -12.32 7.46
CA ASN A 19 10.16 -11.53 6.27
C ASN A 19 9.15 -11.74 5.15
N ARG A 20 8.71 -12.98 4.90
CA ARG A 20 7.68 -13.28 3.90
C ARG A 20 6.36 -12.60 4.23
N LYS A 21 5.96 -12.62 5.51
CA LYS A 21 4.74 -11.94 6.00
C LYS A 21 4.83 -10.43 5.81
N MET A 22 5.95 -9.82 6.23
CA MET A 22 6.24 -8.40 6.05
C MET A 22 6.20 -8.00 4.57
N SER A 23 6.89 -8.77 3.73
CA SER A 23 6.95 -8.54 2.28
C SER A 23 5.59 -8.67 1.62
N ALA A 24 4.73 -9.58 2.10
CA ALA A 24 3.36 -9.69 1.59
C ALA A 24 2.51 -8.47 1.96
N SER A 25 2.66 -7.95 3.19
CA SER A 25 1.99 -6.73 3.63
C SER A 25 2.42 -5.51 2.81
N LEU A 26 3.73 -5.35 2.58
CA LEU A 26 4.28 -4.29 1.73
C LEU A 26 3.71 -4.35 0.30
N ARG A 27 3.70 -5.54 -0.32
CA ARG A 27 3.12 -5.70 -1.65
C ARG A 27 1.62 -5.39 -1.68
N ALA A 28 0.87 -5.78 -0.66
CA ALA A 28 -0.56 -5.46 -0.58
C ALA A 28 -0.78 -3.94 -0.46
N HIS A 29 0.05 -3.26 0.32
CA HIS A 29 0.07 -1.81 0.44
C HIS A 29 0.36 -1.13 -0.91
N ASP A 30 1.43 -1.56 -1.60
CA ASP A 30 1.80 -1.03 -2.92
C ASP A 30 0.67 -1.17 -3.95
N LEU A 31 -0.05 -2.29 -3.93
CA LEU A 31 -1.19 -2.53 -4.81
C LEU A 31 -2.36 -1.58 -4.52
N LEU A 32 -2.65 -1.31 -3.24
CA LEU A 32 -3.69 -0.34 -2.84
C LEU A 32 -3.34 1.08 -3.32
N VAL A 33 -2.09 1.50 -3.11
CA VAL A 33 -1.57 2.79 -3.60
C VAL A 33 -1.72 2.91 -5.12
N GLN A 34 -1.33 1.88 -5.88
CA GLN A 34 -1.48 1.87 -7.34
C GLN A 34 -2.95 1.93 -7.77
N ALA A 35 -3.83 1.17 -7.12
CA ALA A 35 -5.26 1.18 -7.43
C ALA A 35 -5.88 2.56 -7.21
N LEU A 36 -5.54 3.24 -6.11
CA LEU A 36 -6.00 4.60 -5.84
C LEU A 36 -5.51 5.60 -6.89
N ARG A 37 -4.23 5.56 -7.24
CA ARG A 37 -3.65 6.42 -8.30
C ARG A 37 -4.36 6.25 -9.64
N ILE A 38 -4.63 5.00 -10.04
CA ILE A 38 -5.35 4.70 -11.29
C ILE A 38 -6.78 5.27 -11.24
N ARG A 39 -7.49 5.10 -10.09
CA ARG A 39 -8.85 5.62 -9.92
C ARG A 39 -8.89 7.14 -9.98
N ILE A 40 -7.98 7.82 -9.29
CA ILE A 40 -7.85 9.28 -9.32
C ILE A 40 -7.63 9.76 -10.75
N ALA A 41 -6.67 9.18 -11.48
CA ALA A 41 -6.39 9.56 -12.86
C ALA A 41 -7.60 9.36 -13.79
N LYS A 42 -8.40 8.31 -13.56
CA LYS A 42 -9.64 8.08 -14.31
C LYS A 42 -10.69 9.15 -14.01
N LEU A 43 -10.89 9.51 -12.74
CA LEU A 43 -11.84 10.53 -12.33
C LEU A 43 -11.43 11.92 -12.82
N GLN A 44 -10.14 12.27 -12.75
CA GLN A 44 -9.60 13.53 -13.27
C GLN A 44 -9.93 13.71 -14.76
N LYS A 45 -9.87 12.65 -15.57
CA LYS A 45 -10.28 12.68 -16.98
C LYS A 45 -11.79 12.90 -17.19
N GLN A 46 -12.61 12.54 -16.21
CA GLN A 46 -14.08 12.64 -16.28
C GLN A 46 -14.63 13.98 -15.76
N ALA A 47 -13.79 14.82 -15.15
CA ALA A 47 -14.21 16.02 -14.42
C ALA A 47 -14.59 17.24 -15.30
N PHE A 48 -15.13 17.06 -16.53
CA PHE A 48 -15.53 18.18 -17.37
C PHE A 48 -17.05 18.47 -17.28
N GLY A 49 -17.41 19.67 -16.80
CA GLY A 49 -18.78 20.23 -16.83
C GLY A 49 -19.45 20.36 -15.45
N ALA A 50 -20.68 20.87 -15.37
CA ALA A 50 -21.37 21.18 -14.09
C ALA A 50 -21.59 19.99 -13.12
N ARG A 51 -21.38 18.74 -13.58
CA ARG A 51 -21.35 17.54 -12.72
C ARG A 51 -19.94 17.26 -12.13
N SER A 52 -18.93 18.08 -12.45
CA SER A 52 -17.53 17.90 -12.03
C SER A 52 -17.34 18.18 -10.54
N GLU A 53 -18.09 19.09 -9.92
CA GLU A 53 -17.90 19.43 -8.50
C GLU A 53 -18.01 18.22 -7.56
N LYS A 54 -18.85 17.23 -7.91
CA LYS A 54 -18.94 15.98 -7.14
C LYS A 54 -17.71 15.09 -7.38
N ILE A 55 -17.25 15.02 -8.63
CA ILE A 55 -16.07 14.24 -9.03
C ILE A 55 -14.80 14.85 -8.42
N GLU A 56 -14.67 16.18 -8.41
CA GLU A 56 -13.56 16.91 -7.80
C GLU A 56 -13.49 16.69 -6.29
N ARG A 57 -14.65 16.70 -5.60
CA ARG A 57 -14.73 16.32 -4.18
C ARG A 57 -14.29 14.89 -3.94
N GLU A 58 -14.70 13.96 -4.79
CA GLU A 58 -14.28 12.55 -4.69
C GLU A 58 -12.78 12.39 -4.92
N ILE A 59 -12.21 13.07 -5.92
CA ILE A 59 -10.77 13.10 -6.19
C ILE A 59 -10.03 13.59 -4.95
N LYS A 60 -10.44 14.70 -4.34
CA LYS A 60 -9.79 15.26 -3.14
C LYS A 60 -9.81 14.28 -1.96
N GLN A 61 -10.91 13.56 -1.75
CA GLN A 61 -10.98 12.54 -0.71
C GLN A 61 -10.05 11.35 -1.00
N LEU A 62 -9.95 10.94 -2.25
CA LEU A 62 -9.04 9.86 -2.66
C LEU A 62 -7.57 10.28 -2.58
N GLU A 63 -7.25 11.55 -2.85
CA GLU A 63 -5.91 12.11 -2.68
C GLU A 63 -5.50 12.15 -1.20
N LEU A 64 -6.41 12.56 -0.30
CA LEU A 64 -6.17 12.49 1.15
C LEU A 64 -5.95 11.04 1.62
N ALA A 65 -6.79 10.11 1.20
CA ALA A 65 -6.62 8.70 1.55
C ALA A 65 -5.31 8.11 1.00
N LEU A 66 -4.85 8.59 -0.16
CA LEU A 66 -3.55 8.21 -0.73
C LEU A 66 -2.39 8.77 0.10
N GLU A 67 -2.47 10.02 0.55
CA GLU A 67 -1.48 10.65 1.43
C GLU A 67 -1.39 9.90 2.77
N ASP A 68 -2.53 9.60 3.41
CA ASP A 68 -2.59 8.82 4.64
C ASP A 68 -1.91 7.45 4.49
N LEU A 69 -2.15 6.76 3.37
CA LEU A 69 -1.50 5.48 3.08
C LEU A 69 0.01 5.64 2.89
N GLN A 70 0.46 6.67 2.19
CA GLN A 70 1.89 6.90 1.95
C GLN A 70 2.68 7.20 3.24
N VAL A 71 2.02 7.77 4.26
CA VAL A 71 2.62 8.08 5.56
C VAL A 71 2.51 6.93 6.56
N ALA A 72 1.59 5.99 6.35
CA ALA A 72 1.34 4.87 7.26
C ALA A 72 2.39 3.72 7.20
N LEU A 73 3.55 3.94 6.57
CA LEU A 73 4.60 2.93 6.39
C LEU A 73 5.84 3.18 7.26
#